data_AF-A0A9P6LRJ0-F1
#
_entry.id   AF-A0A9P6LRJ0-F1
#
_cell.length_a   1.000
_cell.length_b   1.000
_cell.length_c   1.000
_cell.angle_alpha   90.00
_cell.angle_beta   90.00
_cell.angle_gamma   90.00
#
_symmetry.space_group_name_H-M   'P 1'
#
loop_
_entity.id
_entity.type
_entity.pdbx_description
1 polymer ?
#
loop_
_entity_poly.entity_id
_entity_poly.type
_entity_poly.pdbx_seq_one_letter_code
_entity_poly.pdbx_strand_id
1 'polypeptide(L)' 'MKHGFSQRMELGLEEDIQRMMSKDSAARIYVNIVDTRTFPIEYYNPCWASIDNHGTAHVSVVDKNDMAVSLSSTPS' A
#
# COMPACT_ATOMS: atom_id res chain seq x y z
N MET A 1 6.36 5.56 -3.25
CA MET A 1 5.53 5.24 -2.06
C MET A 1 4.31 6.15 -1.89
N LYS A 2 4.42 7.48 -2.03
CA LYS A 2 3.32 8.42 -1.75
C LYS A 2 2.04 8.21 -2.58
N HIS A 3 2.16 8.05 -3.90
CA HIS A 3 1.01 7.73 -4.77
C HIS A 3 0.28 6.44 -4.36
N GLY A 4 1.04 5.38 -4.06
CA GLY A 4 0.45 4.10 -3.63
C GLY A 4 -0.25 4.19 -2.27
N PHE A 5 0.29 4.97 -1.33
CA PHE A 5 -0.39 5.22 -0.05
C PHE A 5 -1.71 5.97 -0.25
N SER A 6 -1.73 6.94 -1.18
CA SER A 6 -2.95 7.68 -1.52
C SER A 6 -4.01 6.81 -2.16
N GLN A 7 -3.64 5.94 -3.11
CA GLN A 7 -4.59 5.00 -3.73
C GLN A 7 -5.14 3.99 -2.74
N ARG A 8 -4.32 3.57 -1.75
CA ARG A 8 -4.81 2.71 -0.67
C ARG A 8 -5.93 3.37 0.14
N MET A 9 -6.05 4.70 0.08
CA MET A 9 -7.17 5.40 0.68
C MET A 9 -8.49 5.27 -0.07
N GLU A 10 -8.55 4.48 -1.14
CA GLU A 10 -9.81 4.16 -1.81
C GLU A 10 -10.14 2.66 -1.68
N LEU A 11 -9.32 1.90 -0.93
CA LEU A 11 -9.51 0.46 -0.78
C LEU A 11 -10.82 0.17 -0.03
N GLY A 12 -11.74 -0.49 -0.73
CA GLY A 12 -12.98 -0.99 -0.14
C GLY A 12 -13.61 -2.16 -0.89
N LEU A 13 -13.41 -2.26 -2.22
CA LEU A 13 -14.03 -3.28 -3.07
C LEU A 13 -13.04 -3.91 -4.08
N GLU A 14 -13.43 -5.03 -4.68
CA GLU A 14 -12.64 -5.78 -5.67
C GLU A 14 -12.26 -4.91 -6.89
N GLU A 15 -13.16 -4.05 -7.35
CA GLU A 15 -12.93 -3.15 -8.48
C GLU A 15 -11.78 -2.16 -8.22
N ASP A 16 -11.66 -1.66 -6.99
CA ASP A 16 -10.56 -0.78 -6.59
C ASP A 16 -9.22 -1.50 -6.63
N ILE A 17 -9.19 -2.75 -6.18
CA ILE A 17 -8.00 -3.60 -6.22
C ILE A 17 -7.56 -3.82 -7.67
N GLN A 18 -8.49 -4.19 -8.56
CA GLN A 18 -8.18 -4.41 -9.98
C GLN A 18 -7.66 -3.14 -10.65
N ARG A 19 -8.28 -1.99 -10.38
CA ARG A 19 -7.84 -0.69 -10.88
C ARG A 19 -6.44 -0.33 -10.39
N MET A 20 -6.14 -0.54 -9.10
CA MET A 20 -4.83 -0.26 -8.48
C MET A 20 -3.72 -1.17 -9.03
N MET A 21 -4.04 -2.43 -9.33
CA MET A 21 -3.09 -3.41 -9.86
C MET A 21 -2.89 -3.29 -11.39
N SER A 22 -3.73 -2.55 -12.10
CA SER A 22 -3.65 -2.43 -13.55
C SER A 22 -2.40 -1.67 -14.02
N LYS A 23 -1.83 -2.12 -15.15
CA LYS A 23 -0.67 -1.47 -15.78
C LYS A 23 -0.95 -0.04 -16.23
N ASP A 24 -2.18 0.24 -16.63
CA ASP A 24 -2.61 1.56 -17.11
C ASP A 24 -2.62 2.58 -15.95
N SER A 25 -3.13 2.20 -14.78
CA SER A 25 -3.01 3.00 -13.56
C SER A 25 -1.56 3.22 -13.15
N ALA A 26 -0.73 2.17 -13.22
CA ALA A 26 0.70 2.28 -12.90
C ALA A 26 1.43 3.25 -13.85
N ALA A 27 1.14 3.20 -15.15
CA ALA A 27 1.71 4.10 -16.15
C ALA A 27 1.33 5.57 -15.89
N ARG A 28 0.06 5.83 -15.55
CA ARG A 28 -0.41 7.18 -15.18
C ARG A 28 0.27 7.73 -13.91
N ILE A 29 0.62 6.88 -12.96
CA ILE A 29 1.38 7.30 -11.77
C ILE A 29 2.85 7.55 -12.12
N TYR A 30 3.46 6.65 -12.91
CA TYR A 30 4.90 6.67 -13.18
C TYR A 30 5.35 7.99 -13.81
N VAL A 31 4.56 8.55 -14.74
CA VAL A 31 4.87 9.84 -15.39
C VAL A 31 4.83 11.04 -14.43
N ASN A 32 4.24 10.88 -13.26
CA ASN A 32 4.13 11.90 -12.22
C ASN A 32 5.22 11.76 -11.14
N ILE A 33 6.09 10.74 -11.23
CA ILE A 33 7.24 10.58 -10.34
C ILE A 33 8.41 11.40 -10.91
N VAL A 34 8.90 12.35 -10.11
CA VAL A 34 10.04 13.21 -10.47
C VAL A 34 11.19 12.95 -9.51
N ASP A 35 12.36 12.58 -10.04
CA ASP A 35 13.52 12.18 -9.23
C ASP A 35 14.11 13.34 -8.40
N THR A 36 13.97 14.56 -8.88
CA THR A 36 14.66 15.74 -8.34
C THR A 36 13.88 16.46 -7.25
N ARG A 37 12.60 16.14 -7.05
CA ARG A 37 11.78 16.84 -6.06
C ARG A 37 10.66 15.98 -5.49
N THR A 38 10.28 16.37 -4.28
CA THR A 38 9.06 15.93 -3.62
C THR A 38 8.01 17.04 -3.71
N PHE A 39 6.74 16.67 -3.84
CA PHE A 39 5.62 17.60 -3.87
C PHE A 39 4.90 17.71 -2.52
N PRO A 40 4.09 18.76 -2.30
CA PRO A 40 3.12 18.83 -1.21
C PRO A 40 2.17 17.63 -1.19
N ILE A 41 1.50 17.37 -0.07
CA ILE A 41 0.69 16.15 0.10
C ILE A 41 -0.50 16.11 -0.86
N GLU A 42 -1.06 17.28 -1.19
CA GLU A 42 -2.20 17.47 -2.08
C GLU A 42 -1.91 16.97 -3.50
N TYR A 43 -0.65 17.01 -3.93
CA TYR A 43 -0.22 16.48 -5.23
C TYR A 43 -0.51 14.99 -5.39
N TYR A 44 -0.51 14.24 -4.28
CA TYR A 44 -0.74 12.80 -4.29
C TYR A 44 -2.23 12.45 -4.17
N ASN A 45 -3.10 13.45 -3.94
CA ASN A 45 -4.55 13.33 -3.81
C ASN A 45 -5.02 12.41 -2.66
N PRO A 46 -4.68 12.71 -1.38
CA PRO A 46 -5.09 11.92 -0.22
C PRO A 46 -6.58 12.13 0.09
N CYS A 47 -7.30 11.05 0.45
CA CYS A 47 -8.69 11.14 0.89
C CYS A 47 -8.84 11.37 2.40
N TRP A 48 -7.89 10.92 3.23
CA TRP A 48 -7.96 11.04 4.69
C TRP A 48 -6.57 11.18 5.34
N ALA A 49 -6.53 11.56 6.62
CA ALA A 49 -5.29 11.61 7.41
C ALA A 49 -4.96 10.24 8.03
N SER A 50 -3.66 9.92 8.14
CA SER A 50 -3.22 8.68 8.80
C SER A 50 -3.48 8.75 10.31
N ILE A 51 -4.00 7.66 10.88
CA ILE A 51 -4.10 7.47 12.33
C ILE A 51 -2.82 6.76 12.80
N ASP A 52 -2.31 7.14 13.97
CA ASP A 52 -1.15 6.49 14.57
C ASP A 52 -1.57 5.14 15.19
N ASN A 53 -0.88 4.05 14.83
CA ASN A 53 -1.24 2.69 15.25
C ASN A 53 -0.19 2.12 16.22
N HIS A 54 -0.67 1.36 17.21
CA HIS A 54 0.12 0.66 18.22
C HIS A 54 0.88 -0.56 17.65
N GLY A 55 1.72 -1.20 18.47
CA GLY A 55 2.66 -2.23 18.03
C GLY A 55 2.03 -3.47 17.38
N THR A 56 2.69 -4.01 16.35
CA THR A 56 2.33 -5.25 15.64
C THR A 56 3.42 -6.31 15.84
N ALA A 57 3.03 -7.57 15.96
CA ALA A 57 3.94 -8.73 15.93
C ALA A 57 3.87 -9.43 14.57
N HIS A 58 5.01 -9.95 14.09
CA HIS A 58 5.11 -10.74 12.85
C HIS A 58 5.89 -12.02 13.10
N VAL A 59 5.42 -13.13 12.54
CA VAL A 59 6.03 -14.46 12.65
C VAL A 59 6.03 -15.12 11.27
N SER A 60 7.14 -15.76 10.89
CA SER A 60 7.26 -16.56 9.68
C SER A 60 7.80 -17.95 9.99
N VAL A 61 7.22 -18.99 9.38
CA VAL A 61 7.57 -20.40 9.61
C VAL A 61 7.71 -21.11 8.27
N VAL A 62 8.74 -21.94 8.14
CA VAL A 62 8.92 -22.91 7.04
C VAL A 62 9.03 -24.30 7.64
N ASP A 63 8.51 -25.33 6.95
CA ASP A 63 8.62 -26.72 7.38
C ASP A 63 9.48 -27.57 6.44
N LYS A 64 9.70 -28.84 6.80
CA LYS A 64 10.49 -29.81 6.03
C LYS A 64 9.81 -30.26 4.72
N ASN A 65 8.56 -29.86 4.50
CA ASN A 65 7.73 -30.19 3.36
C ASN A 65 7.60 -28.99 2.39
N ASP A 66 8.50 -28.01 2.52
CA ASP A 66 8.52 -26.76 1.74
C ASP A 66 7.25 -25.91 1.88
N MET A 67 6.51 -26.07 2.98
CA MET A 67 5.39 -25.19 3.31
C MET A 67 5.89 -23.90 3.97
N ALA A 68 5.21 -22.79 3.69
CA ALA A 68 5.53 -21.48 4.27
C ALA A 68 4.27 -20.79 4.83
N VAL A 69 4.40 -20.22 6.03
CA VAL A 69 3.36 -19.42 6.69
C VAL A 69 3.94 -18.09 7.13
N SER A 70 3.21 -16.99 6.90
CA SER A 70 3.50 -15.66 7.42
C SER A 70 2.27 -15.13 8.15
N LEU A 71 2.42 -14.79 9.43
CA LEU A 71 1.37 -14.29 10.30
C LEU A 71 1.73 -12.91 10.84
N SER A 72 0.82 -11.95 10.71
CA SER A 72 0.89 -10.65 11.37
C SER A 72 -0.25 -10.54 12.39
N SER A 73 0.04 -10.15 13.63
CA SER A 73 -0.93 -9.99 14.71
C SER A 73 -0.79 -8.60 15.35
N THR A 74 -1.92 -7.93 15.57
CA THR A 74 -1.98 -6.60 16.20
C THR A 74 -3.01 -6.66 17.32
N PRO A 75 -2.71 -6.11 18.52
CA PRO A 75 -3.72 -5.92 19.56
C PRO A 75 -4.85 -5.01 19.07
N SER A 76 -6.09 -5.38 19.35
CA SER A 76 -7.28 -4.59 18.99
C SER A 76 -7.38 -3.29 19.79
#